data_AF-X1HDY4-F1
#
_entry.id   AF-X1HDY4-F1
#
_cell.length_a   1.000
_cell.length_b   1.000
_cell.length_c   1.000
_cell.angle_alpha   90.00
_cell.angle_beta   90.00
_cell.angle_gamma   90.00
#
_symmetry.space_group_name_H-M   'P 1'
#
loop_
_entity.id
_entity.type
_entity.pdbx_description
1 polymer ?
#
loop_
_entity_poly.entity_id
_entity_poly.type
_entity_poly.pdbx_seq_one_letter_code
_entity_poly.pdbx_strand_id
1 'polypeptide(L)'
;YNLYWYSNDSAKIAKKTDILTGIYYPTISANGDKIAFSYFNDYGYDVCVVKNPLTKMVDSDTPEEMISEFAYAEVELDKERIKKYKPKFSFDYFIASAAYYSALGFSGLGQIGISDILGNHHIQFSSNLYGNLLQSDIFINYWYLKKRTDYGFSLFQYLNYFRDYNDLIVWRYLGG
;
A
#
# COMPACT_ATOMS: atom_id res chain seq x y z
N TYR A 1 -14.67 13.82 16.19
CA TYR A 1 -15.44 13.49 14.97
C TYR A 1 -16.89 13.31 15.36
N ASN A 2 -17.83 14.01 14.74
CA ASN A 2 -19.27 13.87 14.97
C ASN A 2 -19.98 13.53 13.66
N LEU A 3 -21.25 13.11 13.71
CA LEU A 3 -22.07 12.94 12.52
C LEU A 3 -22.64 14.27 12.07
N TYR A 4 -22.65 14.51 10.77
CA TYR A 4 -23.24 15.68 10.14
C TYR A 4 -24.11 15.24 8.97
N TRP A 5 -25.18 15.98 8.71
CA TRP A 5 -25.94 15.87 7.46
C TRP A 5 -25.64 17.05 6.58
N TYR A 6 -25.46 16.76 5.29
CA TYR A 6 -25.40 17.76 4.25
C TYR A 6 -26.74 17.78 3.50
N SER A 7 -27.34 18.96 3.40
CA SER A 7 -28.53 19.19 2.58
C SER A 7 -28.10 19.78 1.24
N ASN A 8 -28.40 19.07 0.15
CA ASN A 8 -28.07 19.51 -1.21
C ASN A 8 -28.94 20.71 -1.62
N ASP A 9 -30.19 20.77 -1.15
CA ASP A 9 -31.16 21.81 -1.53
C ASP A 9 -30.82 23.17 -0.92
N SER A 10 -30.30 23.18 0.32
CA SER A 10 -29.98 24.39 1.07
C SER A 10 -28.49 24.67 1.20
N ALA A 11 -27.64 23.77 0.69
CA ALA A 11 -26.18 23.81 0.85
C ALA A 11 -25.72 24.00 2.31
N LYS A 12 -26.43 23.38 3.26
CA LYS A 12 -26.19 23.50 4.70
C LYS A 12 -25.66 22.20 5.29
N ILE A 13 -24.79 22.33 6.29
CA ILE A 13 -24.33 21.22 7.12
C ILE A 13 -24.94 21.36 8.51
N ALA A 14 -25.66 20.34 8.96
CA ALA A 14 -26.25 20.26 10.28
C ALA A 14 -25.57 19.16 11.10
N LYS A 15 -25.11 19.50 12.31
CA LYS A 15 -24.50 18.55 13.25
C LYS A 15 -25.58 17.69 13.89
N LYS A 16 -25.39 16.37 13.88
CA LYS A 16 -26.40 15.36 14.29
C LYS A 16 -26.02 14.57 15.54
N THR A 17 -24.77 14.65 15.96
CA THR A 17 -24.30 14.12 17.24
C THR A 17 -23.43 15.16 17.92
N ASP A 18 -23.51 15.22 19.24
CA ASP A 18 -22.59 16.01 20.05
C ASP A 18 -21.95 15.16 21.14
N ILE A 19 -21.10 14.22 20.72
CA ILE A 19 -20.40 13.31 21.61
C ILE A 19 -18.97 13.82 21.79
N LEU A 20 -18.58 14.09 23.04
CA LEU A 20 -17.27 14.67 23.38
C LEU A 20 -16.10 13.83 22.88
N THR A 21 -16.19 12.52 23.04
CA THR A 21 -15.18 11.55 22.57
C THR A 21 -15.27 11.28 21.07
N GLY A 22 -16.35 11.73 20.44
CA GLY A 22 -16.66 11.51 19.03
C GLY A 22 -17.26 10.14 18.71
N ILE A 23 -17.67 10.01 17.47
CA ILE A 23 -18.13 8.76 16.86
C ILE A 23 -17.09 8.20 15.90
N TYR A 24 -17.11 6.88 15.74
CA TYR A 24 -16.17 6.13 14.91
C TYR A 24 -16.91 5.09 14.07
N TYR A 25 -16.37 4.82 12.89
CA TYR A 25 -16.85 3.79 11.96
C TYR A 25 -18.36 3.83 11.66
N PRO A 26 -18.94 4.98 11.27
CA PRO A 26 -20.34 5.04 10.92
C PRO A 26 -20.65 4.20 9.67
N THR A 27 -21.73 3.44 9.71
CA THR A 27 -22.27 2.69 8.58
C THR A 27 -23.77 2.88 8.48
N ILE A 28 -24.30 2.90 7.26
CA ILE A 28 -25.73 3.05 6.97
C ILE A 28 -26.27 1.74 6.36
N SER A 29 -27.49 1.35 6.72
CA SER A 29 -28.15 0.21 6.09
C SER A 29 -28.42 0.47 4.61
N ALA A 30 -28.48 -0.59 3.80
CA ALA A 30 -28.71 -0.50 2.36
C ALA A 30 -29.98 0.29 1.98
N ASN A 31 -31.00 0.24 2.84
CA ASN A 31 -32.25 0.96 2.66
C ASN A 31 -32.29 2.34 3.35
N GLY A 32 -31.22 2.77 4.04
CA GLY A 32 -31.14 4.05 4.74
C GLY A 32 -31.82 4.12 6.11
N ASP A 33 -32.59 3.12 6.52
CA ASP A 33 -33.41 3.17 7.74
C ASP A 33 -32.63 2.98 9.05
N LYS A 34 -31.33 2.66 8.99
CA LYS A 34 -30.50 2.50 10.19
C LYS A 34 -29.11 3.06 9.96
N ILE A 35 -28.56 3.68 11.00
CA ILE A 35 -27.13 3.99 11.09
C ILE A 35 -26.58 3.32 12.34
N ALA A 36 -25.39 2.73 12.23
CA ALA A 36 -24.62 2.21 13.36
C ALA A 36 -23.26 2.90 13.43
N PHE A 37 -22.79 3.18 14.64
CA PHE A 37 -21.45 3.73 14.90
C PHE A 37 -20.98 3.33 16.29
N SER A 38 -19.67 3.33 16.52
CA SER A 38 -19.09 3.16 17.85
C SER A 38 -18.74 4.50 18.49
N TYR A 39 -18.81 4.61 19.81
CA TYR A 39 -18.35 5.77 20.57
C TYR A 39 -17.66 5.32 21.85
N PHE A 40 -16.76 6.15 22.38
CA PHE A 40 -16.05 5.84 23.61
C PHE A 40 -16.81 6.41 24.81
N ASN A 41 -17.13 5.56 25.77
CA ASN A 41 -17.81 5.91 27.01
C ASN A 41 -17.32 4.99 28.14
N ASP A 42 -17.22 5.52 29.37
CA ASP A 42 -16.84 4.74 30.56
C ASP A 42 -15.65 3.78 30.36
N TYR A 43 -14.55 4.31 29.79
CA TYR A 43 -13.32 3.58 29.51
C TYR A 43 -13.41 2.44 28.47
N GLY A 44 -14.50 2.35 27.71
CA GLY A 44 -14.72 1.36 26.66
C GLY A 44 -15.36 1.91 25.39
N TYR A 45 -15.47 1.07 24.36
CA TYR A 45 -16.22 1.37 23.15
C TYR A 45 -17.59 0.69 23.19
N ASP A 46 -18.64 1.48 23.03
CA ASP A 46 -20.01 1.01 22.86
C ASP A 46 -20.46 1.19 21.39
N VAL A 47 -21.47 0.41 20.98
CA VAL A 47 -22.08 0.52 19.64
C VAL A 47 -23.49 1.09 19.78
N CYS A 48 -23.75 2.19 19.08
CA CYS A 48 -25.07 2.79 18.97
C CYS A 48 -25.70 2.45 17.62
N VAL A 49 -26.99 2.12 17.61
CA VAL A 49 -27.77 1.91 16.39
C VAL A 49 -29.01 2.80 16.42
N VAL A 50 -29.08 3.75 15.50
CA VAL A 50 -30.21 4.66 15.35
C VAL A 50 -31.10 4.15 14.22
N LYS A 51 -32.38 3.90 14.52
CA LYS A 51 -33.41 3.56 13.52
C LYS A 51 -34.10 4.83 13.04
N ASN A 52 -34.42 4.90 11.75
CA ASN A 52 -35.00 6.05 11.05
C ASN A 52 -34.19 7.33 11.30
N PRO A 53 -32.86 7.33 11.03
CA PRO A 53 -31.96 8.40 11.43
C PRO A 53 -32.41 9.77 10.93
N LEU A 54 -32.94 9.86 9.71
CA LEU A 54 -33.47 11.09 9.09
C LEU A 54 -34.54 11.80 9.93
N THR A 55 -35.32 11.04 10.70
CA THR A 55 -36.39 11.59 11.55
C THR A 55 -36.02 11.69 13.02
N LYS A 56 -35.07 10.86 13.49
CA LYS A 56 -34.74 10.73 14.91
C LYS A 56 -33.50 11.50 15.35
N MET A 57 -32.60 11.85 14.43
CA MET A 57 -31.41 12.63 14.74
C MET A 57 -31.71 14.11 14.54
N VAL A 58 -32.03 14.78 15.64
CA VAL A 58 -32.28 16.22 15.66
C VAL A 58 -30.97 16.99 15.49
N ASP A 59 -31.09 18.23 15.03
CA ASP A 59 -29.94 19.14 14.94
C ASP A 59 -29.43 19.45 16.35
N SER A 60 -28.11 19.48 16.49
CA SER A 60 -27.44 19.97 17.70
C SER A 60 -27.55 21.50 17.75
N ASP A 61 -27.68 22.09 18.94
CA ASP A 61 -27.72 23.56 19.15
C ASP A 61 -26.45 24.33 18.72
N THR A 62 -25.47 23.63 18.12
CA THR A 62 -24.25 24.26 17.61
C THR A 62 -24.56 25.05 16.33
N PRO A 63 -23.95 26.24 16.13
CA PRO A 63 -24.15 27.03 14.93
C PRO A 63 -23.89 26.20 13.67
N GLU A 64 -24.82 26.24 12.71
CA GLU A 64 -24.64 25.64 11.39
C GLU A 64 -23.41 26.25 10.72
N GLU A 65 -22.41 25.43 10.38
CA GLU A 65 -21.30 25.88 9.56
C GLU A 65 -21.80 26.03 8.12
N MET A 66 -21.78 27.26 7.60
CA MET A 66 -21.88 27.47 6.16
C MET A 66 -20.62 26.90 5.52
N ILE A 67 -20.81 26.03 4.54
CA ILE A 67 -19.70 25.51 3.75
C ILE A 67 -19.07 26.71 3.05
N SER A 68 -17.78 26.92 3.27
CA SER A 68 -16.97 27.74 2.37
C SER A 68 -17.17 27.22 0.93
N GLU A 69 -17.35 28.13 -0.03
CA GLU A 69 -17.73 27.90 -1.44
C GLU A 69 -16.83 26.92 -2.24
N PHE A 70 -15.86 26.27 -1.60
CA PHE A 70 -15.10 25.14 -2.14
C PHE A 70 -15.94 23.85 -2.15
N ALA A 71 -17.11 23.90 -2.77
CA ALA A 71 -17.81 22.69 -3.17
C ALA A 71 -17.00 22.06 -4.32
N TYR A 72 -16.57 20.80 -4.15
CA TYR A 72 -16.04 20.03 -5.26
C TYR A 72 -17.18 19.85 -6.28
N ALA A 73 -17.11 20.57 -7.39
CA ALA A 73 -17.98 20.30 -8.52
C ALA A 73 -17.64 18.93 -9.07
N GLU A 74 -18.66 18.09 -9.27
CA GLU A 74 -18.49 16.83 -9.99
C GLU A 74 -18.18 17.17 -11.46
N VAL A 75 -16.88 17.20 -11.79
CA VAL A 75 -16.43 17.45 -13.15
C VAL A 75 -16.44 16.11 -13.88
N GLU A 76 -17.22 16.00 -14.95
CA GLU A 76 -17.15 14.83 -15.82
C GLU A 76 -15.70 14.60 -16.28
N LEU A 77 -15.25 13.34 -16.19
CA LEU A 77 -13.93 12.98 -16.67
C LEU A 77 -13.86 13.27 -18.17
N ASP A 78 -12.97 14.18 -18.54
CA ASP A 78 -12.63 14.45 -19.93
C ASP A 78 -12.15 13.16 -20.61
N LYS A 79 -13.02 12.58 -21.45
CA LYS A 79 -12.78 11.30 -22.12
C LYS A 79 -11.53 11.32 -23.00
N GLU A 80 -11.12 12.48 -23.50
CA GLU A 80 -9.89 12.63 -24.30
C GLU A 80 -8.62 12.54 -23.44
N ARG A 81 -8.72 12.88 -22.14
CA ARG A 81 -7.63 12.77 -21.18
C ARG A 81 -7.47 11.35 -20.63
N ILE A 82 -8.48 10.49 -20.76
CA ILE A 82 -8.40 9.09 -20.33
C ILE A 82 -7.47 8.33 -21.27
N LYS A 83 -6.27 8.00 -20.78
CA LYS A 83 -5.27 7.23 -21.52
C LYS A 83 -5.04 5.88 -20.85
N LYS A 84 -4.92 4.83 -21.67
CA LYS A 84 -4.51 3.51 -21.18
C LYS A 84 -3.14 3.63 -20.51
N TYR A 85 -3.03 3.03 -19.33
CA TYR A 85 -1.78 3.03 -18.58
C TYR A 85 -0.62 2.45 -19.40
N LYS A 86 0.52 3.15 -19.36
CA LYS A 86 1.80 2.69 -19.92
C LYS A 86 2.82 2.66 -18.77
N PRO A 87 3.56 1.55 -18.59
CA PRO A 87 4.59 1.46 -17.54
C PRO A 87 5.58 2.61 -17.64
N LYS A 88 5.84 3.26 -16.51
CA LYS A 88 6.84 4.31 -16.36
C LYS A 88 7.70 3.93 -15.17
N PHE A 89 8.91 3.48 -15.46
CA PHE A 89 9.81 2.98 -14.43
C PHE A 89 10.49 4.11 -13.65
N SER A 90 10.63 3.88 -12.36
CA SER A 90 11.39 4.67 -11.40
C SER A 90 12.39 3.77 -10.69
N PHE A 91 13.50 4.39 -10.29
CA PHE A 91 14.46 3.76 -9.41
C PHE A 91 13.93 3.82 -7.97
N ASP A 92 13.80 2.68 -7.31
CA ASP A 92 13.23 2.64 -5.96
C ASP A 92 14.34 2.69 -4.90
N TYR A 93 15.30 1.76 -5.00
CA TYR A 93 16.37 1.65 -4.01
C TYR A 93 17.63 1.00 -4.57
N PHE A 94 18.74 1.36 -3.92
CA PHE A 94 20.05 0.76 -4.08
C PHE A 94 20.55 0.32 -2.71
N ILE A 95 20.97 -0.93 -2.57
CA ILE A 95 21.64 -1.42 -1.38
C ILE A 95 22.97 -2.01 -1.82
N ALA A 96 24.05 -1.55 -1.19
CA ALA A 96 25.36 -2.13 -1.40
C ALA A 96 26.13 -2.21 -0.09
N SER A 97 26.81 -3.33 0.11
CA SER A 97 27.76 -3.51 1.21
C SER A 97 29.00 -4.22 0.68
N ALA A 98 30.13 -3.97 1.33
CA ALA A 98 31.40 -4.58 0.99
C ALA A 98 32.19 -4.89 2.26
N ALA A 99 32.92 -5.98 2.23
CA ALA A 99 33.79 -6.44 3.30
C ALA A 99 35.06 -7.05 2.71
N TYR A 100 36.17 -6.92 3.43
CA TYR A 100 37.42 -7.55 3.10
C TYR A 100 37.81 -8.52 4.21
N TYR A 101 38.10 -9.76 3.85
CA TYR A 101 38.56 -10.80 4.76
C TYR A 101 39.97 -11.24 4.36
N SER A 102 40.87 -11.37 5.33
CA SER A 102 42.24 -11.81 5.08
C SER A 102 42.34 -13.19 4.41
N ALA A 103 41.38 -14.09 4.68
CA ALA A 103 41.34 -15.44 4.11
C ALA A 103 40.50 -15.58 2.82
N LEU A 104 39.53 -14.68 2.57
CA LEU A 104 38.55 -14.80 1.47
C LEU A 104 38.61 -13.64 0.47
N GLY A 105 39.42 -12.62 0.73
CA GLY A 105 39.53 -11.43 -0.11
C GLY A 105 38.32 -10.51 -0.01
N PHE A 106 38.02 -9.79 -1.09
CA PHE A 106 36.90 -8.86 -1.18
C PHE A 106 35.58 -9.61 -1.42
N SER A 107 34.55 -9.22 -0.68
CA SER A 107 33.19 -9.70 -0.84
C SER A 107 32.20 -8.55 -0.65
N GLY A 108 30.99 -8.69 -1.18
CA GLY A 108 29.97 -7.68 -1.00
C GLY A 108 28.59 -8.12 -1.44
N LEU A 109 27.59 -7.36 -1.05
CA LEU A 109 26.22 -7.51 -1.54
C LEU A 109 25.90 -6.28 -2.39
N GLY A 110 25.23 -6.48 -3.51
CA GLY A 110 24.64 -5.42 -4.31
C GLY A 110 23.20 -5.76 -4.66
N GLN A 111 22.28 -4.82 -4.48
CA GLN A 111 20.87 -4.98 -4.82
C GLN A 111 20.30 -3.67 -5.38
N ILE A 112 19.50 -3.81 -6.44
CA ILE A 112 18.83 -2.71 -7.13
C ILE A 112 17.35 -3.08 -7.26
N GLY A 113 16.46 -2.15 -6.88
CA GLY A 113 15.02 -2.24 -7.09
C GLY A 113 14.53 -1.16 -8.05
N ILE A 114 13.73 -1.56 -9.04
CA ILE A 114 13.10 -0.68 -10.02
C ILE A 114 11.63 -1.08 -10.12
N SER A 115 10.71 -0.11 -9.97
CA SER A 115 9.28 -0.34 -10.13
C SER A 115 8.66 0.67 -11.08
N ASP A 116 7.42 0.44 -11.52
CA ASP A 116 6.65 1.47 -12.21
C ASP A 116 5.83 2.33 -11.23
N ILE A 117 5.35 3.49 -11.69
CA ILE A 117 4.57 4.45 -10.86
C ILE A 117 3.36 3.81 -10.16
N LEU A 118 2.79 2.72 -10.70
CA LEU A 118 1.65 2.04 -10.09
C LEU A 118 2.04 0.79 -9.30
N GLY A 119 3.33 0.44 -9.22
CA GLY A 119 3.81 -0.81 -8.62
C GLY A 119 3.36 -2.07 -9.36
N ASN A 120 3.01 -1.98 -10.64
CA ASN A 120 2.54 -3.15 -11.40
C ASN A 120 3.70 -4.03 -11.90
N HIS A 121 4.85 -3.42 -12.13
CA HIS A 121 6.04 -4.08 -12.68
C HIS A 121 7.20 -3.83 -11.72
N HIS A 122 7.76 -4.89 -11.14
CA HIS A 122 8.92 -4.82 -10.25
C HIS A 122 10.08 -5.60 -10.85
N ILE A 123 11.23 -4.97 -11.01
CA ILE A 123 12.48 -5.58 -11.45
C ILE A 123 13.47 -5.45 -10.30
N GLN A 124 14.08 -6.56 -9.92
CA GLN A 124 15.12 -6.59 -8.90
C GLN A 124 16.36 -7.27 -9.46
N PHE A 125 17.50 -6.61 -9.31
CA PHE A 125 18.82 -7.21 -9.50
C PHE A 125 19.44 -7.39 -8.12
N SER A 126 19.98 -8.56 -7.82
CA SER A 126 20.72 -8.81 -6.58
C SER A 126 21.93 -9.69 -6.83
N SER A 127 23.02 -9.41 -6.13
CA SER A 127 24.24 -10.19 -6.23
C SER A 127 24.96 -10.27 -4.89
N ASN A 128 25.44 -11.48 -4.57
CA ASN A 128 26.49 -11.69 -3.59
C ASN A 128 27.80 -11.79 -4.37
N LEU A 129 28.56 -10.70 -4.35
CA LEU A 129 29.83 -10.57 -5.03
C LEU A 129 30.94 -11.21 -4.20
N TYR A 130 31.67 -12.13 -4.82
CA TYR A 130 32.94 -12.63 -4.32
C TYR A 130 34.06 -12.12 -5.25
N GLY A 131 35.32 -12.26 -4.86
CA GLY A 131 36.47 -11.69 -5.58
C GLY A 131 36.53 -11.96 -7.09
N ASN A 132 35.78 -12.94 -7.61
CA ASN A 132 35.51 -13.15 -9.03
C ASN A 132 34.00 -13.19 -9.33
N LEU A 133 33.55 -12.42 -10.33
CA LEU A 133 32.16 -12.40 -10.84
C LEU A 133 31.65 -13.78 -11.28
N LEU A 134 32.52 -14.66 -11.76
CA LEU A 134 32.15 -16.03 -12.12
C LEU A 134 31.81 -16.88 -10.90
N GLN A 135 32.29 -16.52 -9.71
CA GLN A 135 32.00 -17.21 -8.45
C GLN A 135 30.91 -16.49 -7.65
N SER A 136 30.40 -15.37 -8.15
CA SER A 136 29.33 -14.58 -7.53
C SER A 136 27.96 -15.17 -7.80
N ASP A 137 27.09 -15.00 -6.81
CA ASP A 137 25.67 -15.26 -6.97
C ASP A 137 25.03 -14.04 -7.62
N ILE A 138 24.18 -14.25 -8.61
CA ILE A 138 23.50 -13.22 -9.37
C ILE A 138 22.06 -13.67 -9.57
N PHE A 139 21.12 -12.80 -9.23
CA PHE A 139 19.70 -13.02 -9.40
C PHE A 139 19.07 -11.81 -10.07
N ILE A 140 18.22 -12.07 -11.06
CA ILE A 140 17.36 -11.10 -11.72
C ILE A 140 15.93 -11.59 -11.56
N ASN A 141 15.15 -10.86 -10.77
CA ASN A 141 13.76 -11.18 -10.51
C ASN A 141 12.86 -10.15 -11.18
N TYR A 142 11.78 -10.62 -11.78
CA TYR A 142 10.72 -9.79 -12.33
C TYR A 142 9.36 -10.25 -11.79
N TRP A 143 8.56 -9.29 -11.32
CA TRP A 143 7.20 -9.53 -10.84
C TRP A 143 6.20 -8.62 -11.56
N TYR A 144 5.06 -9.20 -11.94
CA TYR A 144 3.93 -8.53 -12.56
C TYR A 144 2.68 -8.66 -11.68
N LEU A 145 2.24 -7.52 -11.13
CA LEU A 145 1.25 -7.43 -10.04
C LEU A 145 -0.06 -6.74 -10.45
N LYS A 146 -0.27 -6.49 -11.75
CA LYS A 146 -1.44 -5.73 -12.23
C LYS A 146 -2.78 -6.42 -11.95
N LYS A 147 -2.79 -7.74 -11.80
CA LYS A 147 -4.00 -8.57 -11.67
C LYS A 147 -4.04 -9.20 -10.29
N ARG A 148 -5.20 -9.76 -9.91
CA ARG A 148 -5.37 -10.52 -8.66
C ARG A 148 -4.39 -11.70 -8.51
N THR A 149 -3.90 -12.23 -9.62
CA THR A 149 -2.84 -13.25 -9.63
C THR A 149 -1.54 -12.59 -10.05
N ASP A 150 -0.53 -12.76 -9.21
CA ASP A 150 0.83 -12.27 -9.44
C ASP A 150 1.61 -13.27 -10.29
N TYR A 151 2.40 -12.76 -11.22
CA TYR A 151 3.28 -13.57 -12.07
C TYR A 151 4.73 -13.17 -11.83
N GLY A 152 5.59 -14.16 -11.56
CA GLY A 152 7.01 -13.97 -11.32
C GLY A 152 7.88 -14.72 -12.33
N PHE A 153 9.06 -14.18 -12.61
CA PHE A 153 10.11 -14.81 -13.40
C PHE A 153 11.47 -14.52 -12.76
N SER A 154 12.36 -15.51 -12.68
CA SER A 154 13.65 -15.37 -12.00
C SER A 154 14.76 -16.01 -12.81
N LEU A 155 15.74 -15.22 -13.25
CA LEU A 155 17.00 -15.72 -13.78
C LEU A 155 18.04 -15.73 -12.67
N PHE A 156 18.78 -16.82 -12.55
CA PHE A 156 19.78 -16.94 -11.50
C PHE A 156 21.02 -17.70 -11.90
N GLN A 157 22.14 -17.29 -11.29
CA GLN A 157 23.37 -18.04 -11.19
C GLN A 157 23.79 -18.06 -9.72
N TYR A 158 24.10 -19.23 -9.17
CA TYR A 158 24.75 -19.32 -7.86
C TYR A 158 25.59 -20.59 -7.76
N LEU A 159 26.53 -20.60 -6.81
CA LEU A 159 27.41 -21.74 -6.56
C LEU A 159 27.16 -22.33 -5.18
N ASN A 160 27.12 -23.67 -5.11
CA ASN A 160 27.18 -24.38 -3.83
C ASN A 160 28.48 -25.17 -3.71
N TYR A 161 29.05 -25.11 -2.52
CA TYR A 161 30.25 -25.84 -2.14
C TYR A 161 29.85 -27.00 -1.23
N PHE A 162 30.16 -28.23 -1.65
CA PHE A 162 29.98 -29.43 -0.86
C PHE A 162 31.36 -29.96 -0.47
N ARG A 163 31.54 -30.32 0.79
CA ARG A 163 32.76 -30.98 1.26
C ARG A 163 32.55 -32.48 1.24
N ASP A 164 33.37 -33.19 0.49
CA ASP A 164 33.41 -34.65 0.50
C ASP A 164 34.80 -35.11 0.98
N TYR A 165 34.84 -35.60 2.22
CA TYR A 165 36.07 -36.03 2.92
C TYR A 165 37.17 -34.94 2.95
N ASN A 166 38.13 -35.01 2.02
CA ASN A 166 39.23 -34.05 1.85
C ASN A 166 39.07 -33.16 0.60
N ASP A 167 38.07 -33.40 -0.24
CA ASP A 167 37.82 -32.67 -1.47
C ASP A 167 36.65 -31.68 -1.33
N LEU A 168 36.69 -30.64 -2.17
CA LEU A 168 35.70 -29.59 -2.21
C LEU A 168 35.05 -29.59 -3.59
N ILE A 169 33.80 -30.03 -3.66
CA ILE A 169 33.03 -30.16 -4.90
C ILE A 169 32.18 -28.91 -5.10
N VAL A 170 32.23 -28.35 -6.30
CA VAL A 170 31.53 -27.11 -6.65
C VAL A 170 30.43 -27.40 -7.66
N TRP A 171 29.19 -27.04 -7.32
CA TRP A 171 28.04 -27.13 -8.22
C TRP A 171 27.62 -25.74 -8.65
N ARG A 172 27.51 -25.52 -9.96
CA ARG A 172 26.99 -24.28 -10.54
C ARG A 172 25.56 -24.49 -10.99
N TYR A 173 24.65 -23.68 -10.46
CA TYR A 173 23.26 -23.65 -10.88
C TYR A 173 23.05 -22.45 -11.79
N LEU A 174 22.47 -22.71 -12.96
CA LEU A 174 22.03 -21.70 -13.92
C LEU A 174 20.56 -22.01 -14.23
N GLY A 175 19.68 -21.01 -14.13
CA GLY A 175 18.25 -21.25 -14.30
C GLY A 175 17.45 -20.01 -14.62
N GLY A 176 16.20 -20.27 -15.01
CA GLY A 176 15.19 -19.32 -15.45
C GLY A 176 13.79 -19.90 -15.33
#